data_AF-A0A2W5R2H2-F1
#
_entry.id   AF-A0A2W5R2H2-F1
#
_cell.length_a   1.000
_cell.length_b   1.000
_cell.length_c   1.000
_cell.angle_alpha   90.00
_cell.angle_beta   90.00
_cell.angle_gamma   90.00
#
_symmetry.space_group_name_H-M   'P 1'
#
loop_
_entity.id
_entity.type
_entity.pdbx_description
1 polymer ?
#
loop_
_entity_poly.entity_id
_entity_poly.type
_entity_poly.pdbx_seq_one_letter_code
_entity_poly.pdbx_strand_id
1 'polypeptide(L)'
;NARNPLPYALFGIVVLGLTIVWMKPEPVAAPAPSAAAAPVSYAEVQKVLEQRCYMCHGAAVQMKNVRLDSPDQVAAHAQAVYQQVVVTKIMPMNNATGMTDAERALVGKWFNGGAKTN
;
A
#
# COMPACT_ATOMS: atom_id res chain seq x y z
N ASN A 1 15.66 -32.17 -46.43
CA ASN A 1 16.79 -32.18 -45.48
C ASN A 1 16.46 -31.25 -44.31
N ALA A 2 15.73 -31.74 -43.30
CA ALA A 2 15.41 -30.92 -42.13
C ALA A 2 16.68 -30.76 -41.28
N ARG A 3 17.18 -29.53 -41.17
CA ARG A 3 18.43 -29.22 -40.49
C ARG A 3 18.25 -29.42 -38.99
N ASN A 4 19.23 -30.05 -38.34
CA ASN A 4 19.20 -30.41 -36.92
C ASN A 4 18.77 -29.19 -36.04
N PRO A 5 17.67 -29.27 -35.27
CA PRO A 5 17.15 -28.15 -34.49
C PRO A 5 17.89 -27.94 -33.15
N LEU A 6 18.73 -28.89 -32.74
CA LEU A 6 19.50 -28.82 -31.48
C LEU A 6 20.30 -27.52 -31.28
N PRO A 7 21.02 -26.94 -32.26
CA PRO A 7 21.71 -25.66 -32.08
C PRO A 7 20.78 -24.51 -31.69
N TYR A 8 19.55 -24.46 -32.22
CA TYR A 8 18.58 -23.42 -31.88
C TYR A 8 18.02 -23.61 -30.47
N ALA A 9 17.78 -24.86 -30.07
CA ALA A 9 17.35 -25.20 -28.71
C ALA A 9 18.41 -24.82 -27.67
N LEU A 10 19.68 -25.13 -27.94
CA LEU A 10 20.80 -24.76 -27.06
C LEU A 10 20.97 -23.24 -26.98
N PHE A 11 20.83 -22.53 -28.11
CA PHE A 11 20.87 -21.07 -28.11
C PHE A 11 19.74 -20.47 -27.26
N GLY A 12 18.51 -20.96 -27.39
CA GLY A 12 17.38 -20.52 -26.58
C GLY A 12 17.60 -20.74 -25.09
N ILE A 13 18.14 -21.90 -24.69
CA ILE A 13 18.46 -22.21 -23.29
C ILE A 13 19.53 -21.26 -22.75
N VAL A 14 20.56 -20.94 -23.53
CA VAL A 14 21.62 -20.00 -23.13
C VAL A 14 21.05 -18.60 -22.92
N VAL A 15 20.23 -18.11 -23.85
CA VAL A 15 19.62 -16.77 -23.75
C VAL A 15 18.70 -16.69 -22.53
N LEU A 16 17.84 -17.69 -22.30
CA LEU A 16 16.96 -17.72 -21.13
C LEU A 16 17.73 -17.83 -19.81
N GLY A 17 18.81 -18.62 -19.79
CA GLY A 17 19.67 -18.72 -18.62
C GLY A 17 20.33 -17.37 -18.29
N LEU A 18 20.82 -16.66 -19.30
CA LEU A 18 21.43 -15.34 -19.14
C LEU A 18 20.44 -14.31 -18.61
N THR A 19 19.21 -14.28 -19.12
CA THR A 19 18.20 -13.32 -18.63
C THR A 19 17.80 -13.59 -17.19
N ILE A 20 17.64 -14.86 -16.78
CA ILE A 20 17.32 -15.22 -15.39
C ILE A 20 18.42 -14.77 -14.43
N VAL A 21 19.69 -14.98 -14.79
CA VAL A 21 20.83 -14.53 -13.97
C VAL A 21 20.87 -13.00 -13.91
N TRP A 22 20.57 -12.32 -15.02
CA TRP A 22 20.58 -10.85 -15.09
C TRP A 22 19.46 -10.21 -14.28
N MET A 23 18.30 -10.87 -14.18
CA MET A 23 17.15 -10.44 -13.38
C MET A 23 17.23 -10.84 -11.91
N LYS A 24 18.36 -11.39 -11.43
CA LYS A 24 18.52 -11.74 -10.02
C LYS A 24 18.32 -10.49 -9.16
N PRO A 25 17.27 -10.42 -8.32
CA PRO A 25 16.96 -9.23 -7.56
C PRO A 25 18.08 -8.96 -6.55
N GLU A 26 18.40 -7.68 -6.36
CA GLU A 26 19.32 -7.26 -5.31
C GLU A 26 18.76 -7.66 -3.94
N PRO A 27 19.63 -8.12 -3.00
CA PRO A 27 19.18 -8.48 -1.67
C PRO A 27 18.60 -7.25 -0.98
N VAL A 28 17.27 -7.22 -0.86
CA VAL A 28 16.56 -6.23 -0.06
C VAL A 28 16.92 -6.48 1.39
N ALA A 29 17.54 -5.49 2.02
CA ALA A 29 17.86 -5.54 3.45
C ALA A 29 16.58 -5.85 4.25
N ALA A 30 16.69 -6.79 5.19
CA ALA A 30 15.59 -7.11 6.09
C ALA A 30 15.15 -5.82 6.80
N PRO A 31 13.83 -5.56 6.89
CA PRO A 31 13.34 -4.38 7.59
C PRO A 31 13.86 -4.41 9.03
N ALA A 32 14.51 -3.33 9.45
CA ALA A 32 14.97 -3.18 10.82
C ALA A 32 13.78 -3.34 11.77
N PRO A 33 13.95 -3.98 12.95
CA PRO A 33 12.88 -4.06 13.93
C PRO A 33 12.44 -2.65 14.27
N SER A 34 11.20 -2.32 13.89
CA SER A 34 10.60 -1.03 14.18
C SER A 34 10.52 -0.92 15.70
N ALA A 35 11.30 -0.02 16.30
CA ALA A 35 11.09 0.39 17.68
C ALA A 35 9.61 0.72 17.80
N ALA A 36 8.92 0.09 18.77
CA ALA A 36 7.49 0.24 18.98
C ALA A 36 7.15 1.74 18.96
N ALA A 37 6.64 2.20 17.82
CA ALA A 37 6.31 3.60 17.63
C ALA A 37 5.23 3.91 18.66
N ALA A 38 5.37 5.04 19.36
CA ALA A 38 4.35 5.48 20.31
C ALA A 38 2.97 5.31 19.68
N PRO A 39 2.02 4.68 20.38
CA PRO A 39 0.73 4.34 19.80
C PRO A 39 0.04 5.61 19.33
N VAL A 40 -0.16 5.74 18.02
CA VAL A 40 -0.99 6.81 17.46
C VAL A 40 -2.44 6.51 17.84
N SER A 41 -3.09 7.46 18.50
CA SER A 41 -4.47 7.29 18.90
C SER A 41 -5.40 7.32 17.67
N TYR A 42 -6.49 6.55 17.72
CA TYR A 42 -7.50 6.62 16.65
C TYR A 42 -8.05 8.04 16.48
N ALA A 43 -8.17 8.81 17.57
CA ALA A 43 -8.65 10.19 17.52
C ALA A 43 -7.79 11.11 16.62
N GLU A 44 -6.47 10.90 16.57
CA GLU A 44 -5.58 11.64 15.67
C GLU A 44 -5.80 11.25 14.22
N VAL A 45 -5.98 9.96 13.95
CA VAL A 45 -6.28 9.44 12.61
C VAL A 45 -7.65 9.91 12.14
N GLN A 46 -8.65 9.90 13.02
CA GLN A 46 -10.00 10.32 12.70
C GLN A 46 -10.05 11.78 12.23
N LYS A 47 -9.26 12.68 12.82
CA LYS A 47 -9.13 14.07 12.33
C LYS A 47 -8.60 14.13 10.91
N VAL A 48 -7.64 13.29 10.57
CA VAL A 48 -7.12 13.18 9.20
C VAL A 48 -8.18 12.62 8.25
N LEU A 49 -8.90 11.57 8.66
CA LEU A 49 -9.98 10.99 7.84
C LEU A 49 -11.10 12.01 7.60
N GLU A 50 -11.47 12.78 8.62
CA GLU A 50 -12.47 13.84 8.51
C GLU A 50 -12.07 14.92 7.51
N GLN A 51 -10.82 15.41 7.59
CA GLN A 51 -10.32 16.47 6.74
C GLN A 51 -10.02 16.02 5.31
N ARG A 52 -9.61 14.76 5.10
CA ARG A 52 -9.05 14.28 3.84
C ARG A 52 -9.92 13.26 3.10
N CYS A 53 -10.83 12.58 3.79
CA CYS A 53 -11.52 11.40 3.25
C CYS A 53 -13.05 11.52 3.23
N TYR A 54 -13.67 12.24 4.18
CA TYR A 54 -15.14 12.23 4.35
C TYR A 54 -15.91 12.83 3.19
N MET A 55 -15.29 13.69 2.39
CA MET A 55 -15.92 14.26 1.19
C MET A 55 -16.42 13.15 0.24
N CYS A 56 -15.70 12.02 0.14
CA CYS A 56 -16.04 10.91 -0.75
C CYS A 56 -16.35 9.60 -0.02
N HIS A 57 -15.99 9.49 1.26
CA HIS A 57 -16.11 8.27 2.08
C HIS A 57 -16.77 8.54 3.45
N GLY A 58 -17.56 9.61 3.56
CA GLY A 58 -18.32 9.95 4.78
C GLY A 58 -19.75 9.42 4.75
N ALA A 59 -20.60 9.90 5.66
CA ALA A 59 -22.00 9.47 5.75
C ALA A 59 -22.81 9.78 4.48
N ALA A 60 -22.57 10.96 3.88
CA ALA A 60 -23.31 11.44 2.71
C ALA A 60 -22.87 10.78 1.40
N VAL A 61 -21.59 10.45 1.26
CA VAL A 61 -21.01 9.88 0.04
C VAL A 61 -20.14 8.69 0.42
N GLN A 62 -20.46 7.53 -0.15
CA GLN A 62 -19.82 6.25 0.17
C GLN A 62 -19.21 5.66 -1.09
N MET A 63 -18.19 6.31 -1.63
CA MET A 63 -17.57 5.86 -2.87
C MET A 63 -17.08 4.43 -2.72
N LYS A 64 -17.48 3.57 -3.68
CA LYS A 64 -17.21 2.12 -3.66
C LYS A 64 -17.71 1.41 -2.40
N ASN A 65 -18.77 1.93 -1.78
CA ASN A 65 -19.34 1.39 -0.53
C ASN A 65 -18.35 1.37 0.64
N VAL A 66 -17.37 2.29 0.64
CA VAL A 66 -16.40 2.46 1.73
C VAL A 66 -16.79 3.66 2.58
N ARG A 67 -16.95 3.40 3.88
CA ARG A 67 -17.27 4.39 4.92
C ARG A 67 -16.10 4.55 5.87
N LEU A 68 -15.68 5.79 6.11
CA LEU A 68 -14.55 6.14 6.96
C LEU A 68 -14.93 7.03 8.14
N ASP A 69 -16.20 7.43 8.25
CA ASP A 69 -16.76 8.19 9.38
C ASP A 69 -17.23 7.31 10.55
N SER A 70 -17.35 6.00 10.35
CA SER A 70 -17.70 5.04 11.40
C SER A 70 -16.47 4.23 11.83
N PRO A 71 -16.14 4.16 13.13
CA PRO A 71 -15.01 3.39 13.65
C PRO A 71 -15.02 1.92 13.20
N ASP A 72 -16.18 1.27 13.20
CA ASP A 72 -16.32 -0.14 12.80
C ASP A 72 -15.99 -0.32 11.31
N GLN A 73 -16.47 0.61 10.47
CA GLN A 73 -16.19 0.58 9.04
C GLN A 73 -14.73 0.91 8.73
N VAL A 74 -14.12 1.84 9.48
CA VAL A 74 -12.69 2.12 9.35
C VAL A 74 -11.85 0.89 9.69
N ALA A 75 -12.18 0.18 10.76
CA ALA A 75 -11.49 -1.06 11.12
C ALA A 75 -11.65 -2.13 10.04
N ALA A 76 -12.86 -2.32 9.50
CA ALA A 76 -13.14 -3.26 8.43
C ALA A 76 -12.37 -2.95 7.12
N HIS A 77 -12.06 -1.68 6.87
CA HIS A 77 -11.35 -1.22 5.67
C HIS A 77 -9.90 -0.80 5.91
N ALA A 78 -9.34 -1.02 7.11
CA ALA A 78 -8.04 -0.50 7.51
C ALA A 78 -6.91 -0.89 6.55
N GLN A 79 -6.90 -2.14 6.08
CA GLN A 79 -5.91 -2.61 5.10
C GLN A 79 -6.03 -1.87 3.76
N ALA A 80 -7.25 -1.67 3.26
CA ALA A 80 -7.47 -0.93 2.03
C ALA A 80 -7.04 0.53 2.19
N VAL A 81 -7.37 1.17 3.31
CA VAL A 81 -6.93 2.53 3.64
C VAL A 81 -5.41 2.62 3.61
N TYR A 82 -4.71 1.71 4.28
CA TYR A 82 -3.24 1.69 4.29
C TYR A 82 -2.65 1.54 2.88
N GLN A 83 -3.16 0.60 2.07
CA GLN A 83 -2.67 0.39 0.70
C GLN A 83 -2.91 1.62 -0.19
N GLN A 84 -4.07 2.25 -0.08
CA GLN A 84 -4.46 3.38 -0.94
C GLN A 84 -3.79 4.70 -0.53
N VAL A 85 -3.64 4.92 0.77
CA VAL A 85 -3.17 6.19 1.34
C VAL A 85 -1.66 6.18 1.60
N VAL A 86 -1.11 5.07 2.07
CA VAL A 86 0.30 5.02 2.49
C VAL A 86 1.18 4.42 1.40
N VAL A 87 0.78 3.27 0.86
CA VAL A 87 1.61 2.52 -0.10
C VAL A 87 1.53 3.14 -1.50
N THR A 88 0.34 3.22 -2.07
CA THR A 88 0.14 3.69 -3.45
C THR A 88 -0.04 5.20 -3.55
N LYS A 89 -0.42 5.85 -2.43
CA LYS A 89 -0.70 7.29 -2.32
C LYS A 89 -1.74 7.81 -3.33
N ILE A 90 -2.60 6.95 -3.86
CA ILE A 90 -3.62 7.34 -4.87
C ILE A 90 -4.86 7.98 -4.24
N MET A 91 -5.05 7.81 -2.93
CA MET A 91 -6.05 8.52 -2.16
C MET A 91 -5.37 9.56 -1.26
N PRO A 92 -5.91 10.77 -1.13
CA PRO A 92 -7.07 11.33 -1.84
C PRO A 92 -6.80 11.48 -3.35
N MET A 93 -7.83 11.35 -4.19
CA MET A 93 -7.69 11.40 -5.66
C MET A 93 -6.95 12.68 -6.09
N ASN A 94 -5.85 12.53 -6.84
CA ASN A 94 -4.95 13.64 -7.23
C ASN A 94 -4.51 14.55 -6.08
N ASN A 95 -4.48 14.02 -4.85
CA ASN A 95 -4.27 14.78 -3.62
C ASN A 95 -5.19 16.01 -3.47
N ALA A 96 -6.45 15.92 -3.93
CA ALA A 96 -7.39 17.05 -3.99
C ALA A 96 -7.61 17.76 -2.64
N THR A 97 -7.43 17.06 -1.52
CA THR A 97 -7.58 17.65 -0.17
C THR A 97 -6.26 18.10 0.44
N GLY A 98 -5.15 18.09 -0.29
CA GLY A 98 -3.84 18.54 0.19
C GLY A 98 -3.26 17.68 1.33
N MET A 99 -3.45 16.36 1.29
CA MET A 99 -2.89 15.45 2.29
C MET A 99 -1.36 15.45 2.22
N THR A 100 -0.73 15.60 3.38
CA THR A 100 0.72 15.65 3.58
C THR A 100 1.31 14.27 3.84
N ASP A 101 2.62 14.12 3.63
CA ASP A 101 3.32 12.87 3.98
C ASP A 101 3.32 12.60 5.50
N ALA A 102 3.27 13.65 6.34
CA ALA A 102 3.15 13.50 7.79
C ALA A 102 1.81 12.86 8.19
N GLU A 103 0.72 13.28 7.57
CA GLU A 103 -0.61 12.67 7.77
C GLU A 103 -0.65 11.22 7.26
N ARG A 104 0.00 10.93 6.12
CA ARG A 104 0.12 9.54 5.62
C ARG A 104 0.92 8.68 6.59
N ALA A 105 1.98 9.23 7.17
CA ALA A 105 2.77 8.54 8.18
C ALA A 105 1.96 8.26 9.46
N LEU A 106 1.04 9.15 9.86
CA LEU A 106 0.12 8.88 10.98
C LEU A 106 -0.79 7.68 10.68
N VAL A 107 -1.41 7.64 9.49
CA VAL A 107 -2.22 6.50 9.04
C VAL A 107 -1.39 5.21 9.00
N GLY A 108 -0.14 5.29 8.53
CA GLY A 108 0.77 4.14 8.49
C GLY A 108 1.11 3.61 9.87
N LYS A 109 1.43 4.49 10.83
CA LYS A 109 1.72 4.11 12.22
C LYS A 109 0.50 3.49 12.89
N TRP A 110 -0.68 4.05 12.68
CA TRP A 110 -1.93 3.49 13.21
C TRP A 110 -2.21 2.08 12.68
N PHE A 111 -2.06 1.87 11.36
CA PHE A 111 -2.25 0.56 10.76
C PHE A 111 -1.24 -0.47 11.31
N ASN A 112 0.04 -0.09 11.37
CA ASN A 112 1.10 -0.95 11.91
C ASN A 112 0.93 -1.23 13.42
N GLY A 113 0.25 -0.34 14.15
CA GLY A 113 -0.14 -0.51 15.55
C GLY A 113 -1.36 -1.41 15.77
N GLY A 114 -1.88 -2.04 14.71
CA GLY A 114 -3.03 -2.95 14.77
C GLY A 114 -4.37 -2.31 14.42
N ALA A 115 -4.37 -1.09 13.85
CA ALA A 115 -5.56 -0.41 13.34
C ALA A 115 -6.72 -0.30 14.35
N LYS A 116 -6.40 -0.08 15.62
CA LYS A 116 -7.41 0.04 16.70
C LYS A 116 -8.26 1.28 16.52
N THR A 117 -9.56 1.17 16.75
CA THR A 117 -10.53 2.28 16.61
C THR A 117 -11.22 2.63 17.93
N ASN A 118 -10.78 2.02 19.03
CA ASN A 118 -11.29 2.15 20.40
C ASN A 118 -10.22 2.59 21.41
#